data_AF-A0A7S1T0K3-F1
#
_entry.id   AF-A0A7S1T0K3-F1
#
_cell.length_a   1.000
_cell.length_b   1.000
_cell.length_c   1.000
_cell.angle_alpha   90.00
_cell.angle_beta   90.00
_cell.angle_gamma   90.00
#
_symmetry.space_group_name_H-M   'P 1'
#
loop_
_entity.id
_entity.type
_entity.pdbx_description
1 polymer ?
#
loop_
_entity_poly.entity_id
_entity_poly.type
_entity_poly.pdbx_seq_one_letter_code
_entity_poly.pdbx_strand_id
1 'polypeptide(L)'
;MILRYVKQKADWWTNVAHYNRERIRRGATVDKTVCRKNLGRLTRLWLKAEQERQHNYLKDGPYVTPEEAVAIYTTTVHWLESRKFSPIPFPPLSYKHDTKLLILALERLKEQYTVAVRLNQQQREELGLVEQAYDNPHEALSRIKRHLLTQRAFKEVSIEFMDLYTHLIPVVVIEPLEKISDSYLDQYLWYEADKRHLFPNWVKPADLEPPPLLVYKWCQGINNLAGVWETGEGECVVMMQAQFEKMFEKVDLTLLNRLLRLILDHNIADYMTAKNNVVISYKDMSHTNSYGLIRGLQFASFIVQYYGLVLDLLMLGLTRASELAGPPQRPNEFL
;
A
#
# COMPACT_ATOMS: atom_id res chain seq x y z
N MET A 1 -28.54 -10.35 -33.62
CA MET A 1 -29.04 -11.54 -32.90
C MET A 1 -28.06 -12.04 -31.83
N ILE A 2 -26.78 -12.32 -32.16
CA ILE A 2 -25.78 -12.89 -31.22
C ILE A 2 -25.58 -12.04 -29.95
N LEU A 3 -25.36 -10.73 -30.08
CA LEU A 3 -25.13 -9.83 -28.92
C LEU A 3 -26.26 -9.87 -27.88
N ARG A 4 -27.52 -10.06 -28.33
CA ARG A 4 -28.68 -10.17 -27.43
C ARG A 4 -28.58 -11.42 -26.55
N TYR A 5 -28.23 -12.57 -27.14
CA TYR A 5 -28.07 -13.82 -26.39
C TYR A 5 -26.82 -13.81 -25.49
N VAL A 6 -25.74 -13.17 -25.95
CA VAL A 6 -24.54 -12.97 -25.13
C VAL A 6 -24.87 -12.14 -23.89
N LYS A 7 -25.60 -11.03 -24.06
CA LYS A 7 -26.08 -10.19 -22.94
C LYS A 7 -26.99 -10.97 -21.99
N GLN A 8 -27.98 -11.68 -22.52
CA GLN A 8 -28.89 -12.49 -21.70
C GLN A 8 -28.14 -13.54 -20.86
N LYS A 9 -27.12 -14.19 -21.44
CA LYS A 9 -26.27 -15.14 -20.72
C LYS A 9 -25.40 -14.45 -19.67
N ALA A 10 -24.88 -13.26 -19.95
CA ALA A 10 -24.11 -12.46 -19.00
C ALA A 10 -24.97 -12.03 -17.80
N ASP A 11 -26.20 -11.56 -18.04
CA ASP A 11 -27.14 -11.15 -16.98
C ASP A 11 -27.44 -12.33 -16.05
N TRP A 12 -27.76 -13.51 -16.61
CA TRP A 12 -27.94 -14.73 -15.83
C TRP A 12 -26.69 -15.11 -15.04
N TRP A 13 -25.51 -15.05 -15.68
CA TRP A 13 -24.25 -15.45 -15.05
C TRP A 13 -23.89 -14.55 -13.86
N THR A 14 -24.12 -13.24 -13.97
CA THR A 14 -23.89 -12.23 -12.93
C THR A 14 -24.89 -12.38 -11.79
N ASN A 15 -26.19 -12.55 -12.09
CA ASN A 15 -27.22 -12.77 -11.08
C ASN A 15 -26.92 -14.02 -10.23
N VAL A 16 -26.51 -15.12 -10.87
CA VAL A 16 -26.10 -16.33 -10.15
C VAL A 16 -24.82 -16.12 -9.34
N ALA A 17 -23.91 -15.25 -9.78
CA ALA A 17 -22.72 -14.91 -8.99
C ALA A 17 -23.09 -14.15 -7.71
N HIS A 18 -23.97 -13.14 -7.79
CA HIS A 18 -24.44 -12.39 -6.62
C HIS A 18 -25.26 -13.25 -5.67
N TYR A 19 -26.18 -14.08 -6.19
CA TYR A 19 -26.98 -14.99 -5.38
C TYR A 19 -26.11 -15.95 -4.55
N ASN A 20 -25.13 -16.59 -5.20
CA ASN A 20 -24.23 -17.50 -4.48
C ASN A 20 -23.30 -16.76 -3.51
N ARG A 21 -22.85 -15.54 -3.85
CA ARG A 21 -22.01 -14.76 -2.95
C ARG A 21 -22.75 -14.42 -1.65
N GLU A 22 -24.01 -14.03 -1.75
CA GLU A 22 -24.82 -13.72 -0.56
C GLU A 22 -25.11 -14.97 0.28
N ARG A 23 -25.32 -16.12 -0.34
CA ARG A 23 -25.45 -17.40 0.38
C ARG A 23 -24.17 -17.78 1.14
N ILE A 24 -23.01 -17.63 0.51
CA ILE A 24 -21.70 -17.88 1.12
C ILE A 24 -21.50 -16.93 2.31
N ARG A 25 -21.77 -15.63 2.12
CA ARG A 25 -21.62 -14.60 3.16
C ARG A 25 -22.48 -14.89 4.39
N ARG A 26 -23.70 -15.41 4.20
CA ARG A 26 -24.63 -15.78 5.29
C ARG A 26 -24.31 -17.11 5.97
N GLY A 27 -23.33 -17.87 5.48
CA GLY A 27 -23.02 -19.20 6.00
C GLY A 27 -24.09 -20.25 5.66
N ALA A 28 -24.86 -20.06 4.59
CA ALA A 28 -25.80 -21.09 4.13
C ALA A 28 -25.05 -22.34 3.64
N THR A 29 -25.71 -23.49 3.60
CA THR A 29 -25.13 -24.72 3.05
C THR A 29 -24.79 -24.53 1.57
N VAL A 30 -23.50 -24.49 1.25
CA VAL A 30 -22.96 -24.30 -0.10
C VAL A 30 -21.80 -25.27 -0.31
N ASP A 31 -21.78 -25.95 -1.46
CA ASP A 31 -20.69 -26.86 -1.81
C ASP A 31 -19.38 -26.10 -2.09
N LYS A 32 -18.25 -26.71 -1.72
CA LYS A 32 -16.89 -26.21 -1.98
C LYS A 32 -16.67 -25.89 -3.46
N THR A 33 -17.26 -26.66 -4.37
CA THR A 33 -17.14 -26.39 -5.81
C THR A 33 -17.83 -25.07 -6.21
N VAL A 34 -18.93 -24.72 -5.55
CA VAL A 34 -19.67 -23.47 -5.76
C VAL A 34 -18.85 -22.29 -5.24
N CYS A 35 -18.21 -22.40 -4.07
CA CYS A 35 -17.32 -21.36 -3.55
C CYS A 35 -16.17 -21.05 -4.52
N ARG A 36 -15.47 -22.09 -5.01
CA ARG A 36 -14.38 -21.93 -5.99
C ARG A 36 -14.86 -21.31 -7.31
N LYS A 37 -16.01 -21.77 -7.82
CA LYS A 37 -16.62 -21.18 -9.02
C LYS A 37 -16.99 -19.72 -8.78
N ASN A 38 -17.61 -19.40 -7.64
CA ASN A 38 -18.04 -18.04 -7.29
C ASN A 38 -16.85 -17.08 -7.19
N LEU A 39 -15.75 -17.49 -6.54
CA LEU A 39 -14.50 -16.74 -6.50
C LEU A 39 -14.03 -16.39 -7.92
N GLY A 40 -13.92 -17.38 -8.80
CA GLY A 40 -13.53 -17.15 -10.20
C GLY A 40 -14.49 -16.24 -10.98
N ARG A 41 -15.79 -16.23 -10.63
CA ARG A 41 -16.75 -15.28 -11.22
C ARG A 41 -16.52 -13.87 -10.72
N LEU A 42 -16.36 -13.69 -9.41
CA LEU A 42 -16.17 -12.37 -8.80
C LEU A 42 -14.84 -11.75 -9.20
N THR A 43 -13.77 -12.54 -9.33
CA THR A 43 -12.49 -12.06 -9.88
C THR A 43 -12.67 -11.48 -11.28
N ARG A 44 -13.41 -12.15 -12.17
CA ARG A 44 -13.67 -11.64 -13.52
C ARG A 44 -14.56 -10.40 -13.53
N LEU A 45 -15.59 -10.35 -12.67
CA LEU A 45 -16.44 -9.16 -12.53
C LEU A 45 -15.63 -7.96 -12.06
N TRP A 46 -14.77 -8.16 -11.05
CA TRP A 46 -13.90 -7.12 -10.52
C TRP A 46 -12.92 -6.63 -11.59
N LEU A 47 -12.23 -7.52 -12.30
CA LEU A 47 -11.29 -7.14 -13.36
C LEU A 47 -11.95 -6.41 -14.52
N LYS A 48 -13.18 -6.79 -14.89
CA LYS A 48 -13.93 -6.10 -15.93
C LYS A 48 -14.31 -4.68 -15.49
N ALA A 49 -14.69 -4.50 -14.23
CA ALA A 49 -14.96 -3.17 -13.67
C ALA A 49 -13.67 -2.35 -13.52
N GLU A 50 -12.56 -2.99 -13.16
CA GLU A 50 -11.25 -2.35 -13.03
C GLU A 50 -10.70 -1.89 -14.39
N GLN A 51 -10.82 -2.70 -15.43
CA GLN A 51 -10.51 -2.31 -16.81
C GLN A 51 -11.28 -1.06 -17.25
N GLU A 52 -12.59 -1.02 -16.95
CA GLU A 52 -13.43 0.14 -17.23
C GLU A 52 -12.97 1.38 -16.44
N ARG A 53 -12.62 1.21 -15.16
CA ARG A 53 -12.12 2.30 -14.31
C ARG A 53 -10.83 2.91 -14.84
N GLN A 54 -9.88 2.07 -15.28
CA GLN A 54 -8.61 2.50 -15.87
C GLN A 54 -8.84 3.20 -17.21
N HIS A 55 -9.73 2.66 -18.05
CA HIS A 55 -10.11 3.28 -19.31
C HIS A 55 -10.74 4.66 -19.11
N ASN A 56 -11.68 4.78 -18.17
CA ASN A 56 -12.35 6.05 -17.86
C ASN A 56 -11.37 7.09 -17.34
N TYR A 57 -10.41 6.71 -16.49
CA TYR A 57 -9.36 7.65 -16.06
C TYR A 57 -8.54 8.21 -17.23
N LEU A 58 -8.13 7.37 -18.17
CA LEU A 58 -7.37 7.83 -19.34
C LEU A 58 -8.21 8.66 -20.32
N LYS A 59 -9.52 8.41 -20.36
CA LYS A 59 -10.46 9.10 -21.24
C LYS A 59 -10.89 10.46 -20.66
N ASP A 60 -11.23 10.50 -19.39
CA ASP A 60 -11.77 11.67 -18.70
C ASP A 60 -10.65 12.60 -18.20
N GLY A 61 -9.44 12.06 -18.03
CA GLY A 61 -8.27 12.75 -17.50
C GLY A 61 -8.14 12.61 -15.97
N PRO A 62 -7.11 13.25 -15.38
CA PRO A 62 -6.90 13.23 -13.93
C PRO A 62 -8.11 13.80 -13.17
N TYR A 63 -8.61 13.04 -12.19
CA TYR A 63 -9.72 13.49 -11.34
C TYR A 63 -9.32 14.53 -10.30
N VAL A 64 -8.02 14.63 -9.99
CA VAL A 64 -7.48 15.70 -9.14
C VAL A 64 -7.23 16.90 -10.04
N THR A 65 -7.86 18.03 -9.74
CA THR A 65 -7.64 19.24 -10.54
C THR A 65 -6.22 19.77 -10.33
N PRO A 66 -5.64 20.49 -11.31
CA PRO A 66 -4.31 21.08 -11.15
C PRO A 66 -4.20 21.99 -9.92
N GLU A 67 -5.27 22.73 -9.59
CA GLU A 67 -5.31 23.62 -8.43
C GLU A 67 -5.26 22.84 -7.11
N GLU A 68 -6.07 21.78 -6.98
CA GLU A 68 -6.03 20.89 -5.80
C GLU A 68 -4.67 20.19 -5.69
N ALA A 69 -4.11 19.71 -6.81
CA ALA A 69 -2.81 19.06 -6.82
C ALA A 69 -1.69 20.00 -6.34
N VAL A 70 -1.72 21.27 -6.78
CA VAL A 70 -0.79 22.29 -6.31
C VAL A 70 -0.99 22.56 -4.81
N ALA A 71 -2.23 22.68 -4.34
CA ALA A 71 -2.51 22.88 -2.92
C ALA A 71 -1.96 21.73 -2.07
N ILE A 72 -2.24 20.47 -2.45
CA ILE A 72 -1.74 19.26 -1.78
C ILE A 72 -0.21 19.25 -1.74
N TYR A 73 0.43 19.53 -2.87
CA TYR A 73 1.88 19.57 -2.98
C TYR A 73 2.48 20.67 -2.10
N THR A 74 1.96 21.89 -2.16
CA THR A 74 2.43 23.04 -1.37
C THR A 74 2.24 22.81 0.13
N THR A 75 1.12 22.25 0.57
CA THR A 75 0.91 21.87 1.98
C THR A 75 1.96 20.86 2.44
N THR A 76 2.28 19.87 1.61
CA THR A 76 3.30 18.86 1.92
C THR A 76 4.71 19.47 1.99
N VAL A 77 5.05 20.39 1.07
CA VAL A 77 6.33 21.12 1.09
C VAL A 77 6.47 21.91 2.38
N HIS A 78 5.48 22.74 2.73
CA HIS A 78 5.53 23.55 3.94
C HIS A 78 5.59 22.72 5.22
N TRP A 79 4.93 21.56 5.24
CA TRP A 79 5.07 20.60 6.34
C TRP A 79 6.52 20.09 6.45
N LEU A 80 7.10 19.58 5.37
CA LEU A 80 8.46 19.03 5.40
C LEU A 80 9.51 20.09 5.75
N GLU A 81 9.33 21.33 5.27
CA GLU A 81 10.17 22.48 5.63
C GLU A 81 10.06 22.81 7.13
N SER A 82 8.85 22.84 7.69
CA SER A 82 8.65 23.11 9.13
C SER A 82 9.28 22.03 10.00
N ARG A 83 9.30 20.78 9.52
CA ARG A 83 9.98 19.65 10.17
C ARG A 83 11.50 19.62 9.96
N LYS A 84 12.06 20.53 9.14
CA LYS A 84 13.47 20.51 8.72
C LYS A 84 13.87 19.14 8.14
N PHE A 85 12.96 18.51 7.40
CA PHE A 85 13.15 17.16 6.89
C PHE A 85 14.27 17.14 5.84
N SER A 86 15.17 16.16 5.96
CA SER A 86 16.22 15.91 4.97
C SER A 86 15.82 14.71 4.12
N PRO A 87 15.70 14.85 2.79
CA PRO A 87 15.29 13.75 1.92
C PRO A 87 16.14 12.48 2.11
N ILE A 88 15.50 11.32 1.98
CA ILE A 88 16.17 10.02 2.04
C ILE A 88 17.01 9.86 0.76
N PRO A 89 18.34 9.73 0.87
CA PRO A 89 19.20 9.62 -0.28
C PRO A 89 19.06 8.25 -0.96
N PHE A 90 19.66 8.10 -2.13
CA PHE A 90 19.86 6.78 -2.73
C PHE A 90 20.78 5.94 -1.83
N PRO A 91 20.54 4.61 -1.66
CA PRO A 91 21.44 3.74 -0.91
C PRO A 91 22.88 3.82 -1.44
N PRO A 92 23.83 4.39 -0.67
CA PRO A 92 25.18 4.64 -1.19
C PRO A 92 25.89 3.32 -1.46
N LEU A 93 26.88 3.31 -2.37
CA LEU A 93 27.59 2.08 -2.77
C LEU A 93 28.16 1.32 -1.57
N SER A 94 28.77 2.04 -0.64
CA SER A 94 29.29 1.50 0.63
C SER A 94 28.43 2.01 1.79
N TYR A 95 27.29 1.34 2.02
CA TYR A 95 26.42 1.67 3.15
C TYR A 95 26.63 0.68 4.30
N LYS A 96 26.84 1.22 5.51
CA LYS A 96 27.21 0.43 6.70
C LYS A 96 26.17 -0.64 7.07
N HIS A 97 24.90 -0.41 6.78
CA HIS A 97 23.80 -1.27 7.20
C HIS A 97 23.21 -2.12 6.07
N ASP A 98 23.78 -2.09 4.86
CA ASP A 98 23.22 -2.76 3.68
C ASP A 98 23.00 -4.25 3.87
N THR A 99 24.01 -4.96 4.39
CA THR A 99 23.94 -6.39 4.60
C THR A 99 22.89 -6.77 5.64
N LYS A 100 22.71 -5.94 6.67
CA LYS A 100 21.67 -6.15 7.69
C LYS A 100 20.27 -5.99 7.11
N LEU A 101 20.04 -4.92 6.34
CA LEU A 101 18.77 -4.68 5.68
C LEU A 101 18.44 -5.78 4.68
N LEU A 102 19.45 -6.27 3.93
CA LEU A 102 19.28 -7.39 3.03
C LEU A 102 18.89 -8.67 3.78
N ILE A 103 19.56 -9.01 4.89
CA ILE A 103 19.23 -10.19 5.69
C ILE A 103 17.77 -10.13 6.17
N LEU A 104 17.33 -8.99 6.73
CA LEU A 104 15.95 -8.80 7.17
C LEU A 104 14.95 -8.94 6.01
N ALA A 105 15.29 -8.38 4.84
CA ALA A 105 14.47 -8.49 3.64
C ALA A 105 14.34 -9.96 3.16
N LEU A 106 15.42 -10.73 3.21
CA LEU A 106 15.44 -12.15 2.81
C LEU A 106 14.73 -13.05 3.82
N GLU A 107 14.86 -12.78 5.13
CA GLU A 107 14.15 -13.51 6.19
C GLU A 107 12.63 -13.39 6.00
N ARG A 108 12.13 -12.17 5.79
CA ARG A 108 10.69 -11.92 5.54
C ARG A 108 10.16 -12.64 4.30
N LEU A 109 10.99 -12.81 3.26
CA LEU A 109 10.61 -13.57 2.05
C LEU A 109 10.59 -15.08 2.32
N LYS A 110 11.56 -15.58 3.08
CA LYS A 110 11.65 -17.00 3.43
C LYS A 110 10.50 -17.45 4.35
N GLU A 111 10.11 -16.60 5.30
CA GLU A 111 9.04 -16.91 6.27
C GLU A 111 7.69 -17.25 5.62
N GLN A 112 7.40 -16.70 4.44
CA GLN A 112 6.16 -16.94 3.70
C GLN A 112 5.99 -18.41 3.30
N TYR A 113 7.09 -19.16 3.21
CA TYR A 113 7.10 -20.53 2.72
C TYR A 113 7.41 -21.57 3.80
N THR A 114 7.69 -21.17 5.04
CA THR A 114 8.04 -22.09 6.14
C THR A 114 6.94 -23.11 6.43
N VAL A 115 5.67 -22.72 6.25
CA VAL A 115 4.50 -23.59 6.51
C VAL A 115 4.07 -24.39 5.25
N ALA A 116 4.62 -24.06 4.08
CA ALA A 116 4.16 -24.64 2.82
C ALA A 116 4.71 -26.06 2.60
N VAL A 117 3.81 -27.05 2.60
CA VAL A 117 4.17 -28.47 2.31
C VAL A 117 4.50 -28.70 0.83
N ARG A 118 3.92 -27.90 -0.07
CA ARG A 118 4.11 -28.04 -1.52
C ARG A 118 4.44 -26.69 -2.13
N LEU A 119 5.57 -26.64 -2.82
CA LEU A 119 6.06 -25.45 -3.52
C LEU A 119 5.87 -25.62 -5.02
N ASN A 120 5.34 -24.59 -5.67
CA ASN A 120 5.31 -24.50 -7.13
C ASN A 120 6.69 -24.11 -7.69
N GLN A 121 6.83 -24.07 -9.02
CA GLN A 121 8.12 -23.77 -9.66
C GLN A 121 8.62 -22.35 -9.31
N GLN A 122 7.75 -21.35 -9.34
CA GLN A 122 8.10 -19.96 -9.05
C GLN A 122 8.56 -19.76 -7.60
N GLN A 123 7.94 -20.46 -6.65
CA GLN A 123 8.33 -20.43 -5.23
C GLN A 123 9.68 -21.11 -5.00
N ARG A 124 9.99 -22.18 -5.74
CA ARG A 124 11.33 -22.81 -5.70
C ARG A 124 12.39 -21.90 -6.28
N GLU A 125 12.08 -21.22 -7.38
CA GLU A 125 12.96 -20.20 -7.97
C GLU A 125 13.20 -19.04 -6.99
N GLU A 126 12.15 -18.57 -6.30
CA GLU A 126 12.27 -17.54 -5.26
C GLU A 126 13.20 -17.97 -4.14
N LEU A 127 13.02 -19.17 -3.59
CA LEU A 127 13.91 -19.69 -2.54
C LEU A 127 15.35 -19.85 -3.02
N GLY A 128 15.55 -20.33 -4.26
CA GLY A 128 16.89 -20.44 -4.85
C GLY A 128 17.57 -19.08 -4.99
N LEU A 129 16.84 -18.03 -5.39
CA LEU A 129 17.37 -16.67 -5.45
C LEU A 129 17.66 -16.08 -4.08
N VAL A 130 16.84 -16.41 -3.07
CA VAL A 130 17.06 -16.01 -1.67
C VAL A 130 18.32 -16.66 -1.12
N GLU A 131 18.52 -17.97 -1.33
CA GLU A 131 19.73 -18.69 -0.92
C GLU A 131 20.99 -18.13 -1.60
N GLN A 132 20.93 -17.89 -2.92
CA GLN A 132 22.03 -17.24 -3.65
C GLN A 132 22.36 -15.84 -3.11
N ALA A 133 21.35 -15.09 -2.66
CA ALA A 133 21.55 -13.78 -2.06
C ALA A 133 22.17 -13.85 -0.65
N TYR A 134 21.94 -14.94 0.09
CA TYR A 134 22.67 -15.20 1.35
C TYR A 134 24.13 -15.59 1.09
N ASP A 135 24.39 -16.41 0.07
CA ASP A 135 25.73 -16.88 -0.26
C ASP A 135 26.62 -15.75 -0.81
N ASN A 136 26.06 -14.88 -1.65
CA ASN A 136 26.77 -13.73 -2.23
C ASN A 136 26.00 -12.40 -2.06
N PRO A 137 26.00 -11.80 -0.85
CA PRO A 137 25.21 -10.60 -0.57
C PRO A 137 25.70 -9.37 -1.32
N HIS A 138 27.00 -9.26 -1.62
CA HIS A 138 27.55 -8.10 -2.32
C HIS A 138 27.09 -8.04 -3.78
N GLU A 139 27.07 -9.18 -4.47
CA GLU A 139 26.53 -9.27 -5.83
C GLU A 139 25.03 -9.00 -5.85
N ALA A 140 24.28 -9.55 -4.89
CA ALA A 140 22.85 -9.31 -4.74
C ALA A 140 22.55 -7.81 -4.53
N LEU A 141 23.27 -7.13 -3.63
CA LEU A 141 23.13 -5.68 -3.40
C LEU A 141 23.46 -4.85 -4.64
N SER A 142 24.53 -5.21 -5.36
CA SER A 142 24.90 -4.54 -6.61
C SER A 142 23.77 -4.64 -7.65
N ARG A 143 23.18 -5.84 -7.80
CA ARG A 143 22.04 -6.09 -8.67
C ARG A 143 20.80 -5.29 -8.26
N ILE A 144 20.47 -5.26 -6.96
CA ILE A 144 19.33 -4.49 -6.43
C ILE A 144 19.52 -2.99 -6.74
N LYS A 145 20.68 -2.42 -6.40
CA LYS A 145 20.97 -1.00 -6.67
C LYS A 145 20.92 -0.67 -8.16
N ARG A 146 21.42 -1.57 -9.01
CA ARG A 146 21.28 -1.42 -10.47
C ARG A 146 19.83 -1.38 -10.91
N HIS A 147 18.97 -2.25 -10.40
CA HIS A 147 17.53 -2.22 -10.72
C HIS A 147 16.87 -0.91 -10.26
N LEU A 148 17.18 -0.44 -9.05
CA LEU A 148 16.66 0.84 -8.54
C LEU A 148 17.07 2.02 -9.44
N LEU A 149 18.29 2.01 -9.99
CA LEU A 149 18.77 3.05 -10.88
C LEU A 149 18.13 3.00 -12.27
N THR A 150 18.10 1.83 -12.92
CA THR A 150 17.83 1.74 -14.36
C THR A 150 16.47 1.15 -14.72
N GLN A 151 15.87 0.34 -13.86
CA GLN A 151 14.64 -0.38 -14.20
C GLN A 151 13.41 0.51 -14.01
N ARG A 152 12.69 0.78 -15.11
CA ARG A 152 11.42 1.53 -15.14
C ARG A 152 10.29 0.81 -15.87
N ALA A 153 10.58 -0.36 -16.44
CA ALA A 153 9.61 -1.28 -16.98
C ALA A 153 9.77 -2.63 -16.26
N PHE A 154 8.65 -3.18 -15.82
CA PHE A 154 8.60 -4.40 -15.01
C PHE A 154 7.78 -5.45 -15.73
N LYS A 155 7.95 -6.71 -15.32
CA LYS A 155 7.13 -7.79 -15.88
C LYS A 155 5.67 -7.64 -15.47
N GLU A 156 4.80 -8.32 -16.20
CA GLU A 156 3.41 -8.43 -15.82
C GLU A 156 3.28 -9.12 -14.46
N VAL A 157 2.26 -8.72 -13.72
CA VAL A 157 2.02 -9.17 -12.37
C VAL A 157 0.68 -9.88 -12.34
N SER A 158 0.66 -11.11 -11.85
CA SER A 158 -0.60 -11.87 -11.79
C SER A 158 -1.39 -11.53 -10.53
N ILE A 159 -2.71 -11.50 -10.64
CA ILE A 159 -3.62 -11.23 -9.54
C ILE A 159 -4.51 -12.43 -9.26
N GLU A 160 -4.61 -12.81 -8.01
CA GLU A 160 -5.55 -13.77 -7.47
C GLU A 160 -6.38 -13.12 -6.37
N PHE A 161 -7.38 -13.83 -5.85
CA PHE A 161 -8.17 -13.36 -4.73
C PHE A 161 -8.22 -14.41 -3.63
N MET A 162 -7.91 -13.97 -2.41
CA MET A 162 -8.17 -14.75 -1.21
C MET A 162 -9.63 -14.53 -0.80
N ASP A 163 -10.38 -15.62 -0.66
CA ASP A 163 -11.78 -15.57 -0.23
C ASP A 163 -11.87 -15.73 1.29
N LEU A 164 -12.23 -14.66 1.99
CA LEU A 164 -12.54 -14.67 3.42
C LEU A 164 -14.03 -14.90 3.70
N TYR A 165 -14.76 -15.41 2.69
CA TYR A 165 -16.20 -15.69 2.64
C TYR A 165 -17.11 -14.45 2.75
N THR A 166 -16.66 -13.40 3.45
CA THR A 166 -17.36 -12.13 3.63
C THR A 166 -16.92 -11.12 2.58
N HIS A 167 -15.62 -10.93 2.43
CA HIS A 167 -14.99 -10.09 1.42
C HIS A 167 -13.87 -10.84 0.71
N LEU A 168 -13.38 -10.26 -0.38
CA LEU A 168 -12.28 -10.79 -1.16
C LEU A 168 -11.08 -9.86 -1.02
N ILE A 169 -9.89 -10.43 -0.84
CA ILE A 169 -8.64 -9.67 -0.77
C ILE A 169 -7.82 -9.98 -2.03
N PRO A 170 -7.42 -8.96 -2.81
CA PRO A 170 -6.53 -9.18 -3.94
C PRO A 170 -5.14 -9.62 -3.44
N VAL A 171 -4.63 -10.70 -4.02
CA VAL A 171 -3.29 -11.22 -3.78
C VAL A 171 -2.52 -11.11 -5.08
N VAL A 172 -1.39 -10.44 -5.03
CA VAL A 172 -0.61 -10.09 -6.21
C VAL A 172 0.68 -10.90 -6.20
N VAL A 173 1.00 -11.56 -7.30
CA VAL A 173 2.19 -12.41 -7.42
C VAL A 173 3.20 -11.71 -8.34
N ILE A 174 4.28 -11.27 -7.72
CA ILE A 174 5.37 -10.50 -8.36
C ILE A 174 6.50 -11.47 -8.75
N GLU A 175 7.26 -11.12 -9.77
CA GLU A 175 8.46 -11.85 -10.15
C GLU A 175 9.46 -11.93 -8.97
N PRO A 176 10.04 -13.11 -8.67
CA PRO A 176 10.93 -13.28 -7.52
C PRO A 176 12.12 -12.30 -7.45
N LEU A 177 12.74 -12.02 -8.60
CA LEU A 177 13.90 -11.11 -8.66
C LEU A 177 13.51 -9.65 -8.33
N GLU A 178 12.36 -9.22 -8.83
CA GLU A 178 11.79 -7.91 -8.53
C GLU A 178 11.37 -7.84 -7.06
N LYS A 179 10.77 -8.92 -6.52
CA LYS A 179 10.33 -9.04 -5.13
C LYS A 179 11.48 -8.88 -4.13
N ILE A 180 12.67 -9.41 -4.42
CA ILE A 180 13.88 -9.19 -3.59
C ILE A 180 14.29 -7.71 -3.58
N SER A 181 14.23 -7.06 -4.75
CA SER A 181 14.58 -5.63 -4.87
C SER A 181 13.58 -4.75 -4.11
N ASP A 182 12.28 -5.05 -4.26
CA ASP A 182 11.19 -4.38 -3.54
C ASP A 182 11.30 -4.59 -2.02
N SER A 183 11.66 -5.80 -1.57
CA SER A 183 11.79 -6.12 -0.13
C SER A 183 12.97 -5.39 0.51
N TYR A 184 14.13 -5.35 -0.15
CA TYR A 184 15.26 -4.55 0.31
C TYR A 184 14.91 -3.05 0.36
N LEU A 185 14.22 -2.55 -0.67
CA LEU A 185 13.79 -1.15 -0.71
C LEU A 185 12.84 -0.83 0.45
N ASP A 186 11.87 -1.69 0.74
CA ASP A 186 10.96 -1.52 1.90
C ASP A 186 11.74 -1.39 3.21
N GLN A 187 12.69 -2.30 3.47
CA GLN A 187 13.54 -2.24 4.67
C GLN A 187 14.38 -0.96 4.74
N TYR A 188 14.96 -0.54 3.61
CA TYR A 188 15.75 0.69 3.54
C TYR A 188 14.90 1.93 3.83
N LEU A 189 13.72 2.03 3.21
CA LEU A 189 12.82 3.16 3.36
C LEU A 189 12.33 3.32 4.79
N TRP A 190 11.85 2.23 5.40
CA TRP A 190 11.37 2.28 6.79
C TRP A 190 12.48 2.64 7.78
N TYR A 191 13.68 2.07 7.60
CA TYR A 191 14.83 2.41 8.45
C TYR A 191 15.23 3.89 8.35
N GLU A 192 15.37 4.43 7.13
CA GLU A 192 15.79 5.81 6.94
C GLU A 192 14.69 6.82 7.27
N ALA A 193 13.42 6.44 7.14
CA ALA A 193 12.26 7.27 7.49
C ALA A 193 12.09 7.41 9.01
N ASP A 194 12.25 6.33 9.77
CA ASP A 194 12.23 6.39 11.24
C ASP A 194 13.41 7.22 11.76
N LYS A 195 14.61 6.99 11.22
CA LYS A 195 15.81 7.78 11.56
C LYS A 195 15.67 9.28 11.30
N ARG A 196 14.82 9.69 10.37
CA ARG A 196 14.54 11.11 10.04
C ARG A 196 13.22 11.61 10.64
N HIS A 197 12.53 10.79 11.42
CA HIS A 197 11.22 11.11 11.99
C HIS A 197 10.22 11.61 10.94
N LEU A 198 10.16 10.94 9.78
CA LEU A 198 9.25 11.29 8.68
C LEU A 198 7.78 11.18 9.13
N PHE A 199 7.45 10.10 9.82
CA PHE A 199 6.09 9.84 10.29
C PHE A 199 5.89 10.41 11.70
N PRO A 200 4.91 11.31 11.89
CA PRO A 200 4.60 11.86 13.20
C PRO A 200 3.92 10.83 14.11
N ASN A 201 3.86 11.16 15.40
CA ASN A 201 3.35 10.32 16.50
C ASN A 201 1.91 9.79 16.34
N TRP A 202 1.06 10.45 15.55
CA TRP A 202 -0.31 10.00 15.30
C TRP A 202 -0.45 8.95 14.19
N VAL A 203 0.57 8.76 13.34
CA VAL A 203 0.53 7.74 12.29
C VAL A 203 0.67 6.37 12.95
N LYS A 204 -0.38 5.55 12.83
CA LYS A 204 -0.47 4.19 13.36
C LYS A 204 -0.88 3.22 12.24
N PRO A 205 -0.50 1.93 12.29
CA PRO A 205 0.25 1.25 13.35
C PRO A 205 1.72 1.67 13.41
N ALA A 206 2.32 1.61 14.60
CA ALA A 206 3.73 1.89 14.86
C ALA A 206 4.35 0.73 15.66
N ASP A 207 5.67 0.55 15.55
CA ASP A 207 6.38 -0.62 16.09
C ASP A 207 6.44 -0.67 17.63
N LEU A 208 6.21 0.48 18.29
CA LEU A 208 6.34 0.62 19.73
C LEU A 208 5.20 -0.05 20.52
N GLU A 209 4.05 -0.31 19.89
CA GLU A 209 2.87 -0.75 20.63
C GLU A 209 1.94 -1.67 19.84
N PRO A 210 1.44 -2.75 20.48
CA PRO A 210 0.41 -3.58 19.87
C PRO A 210 -0.95 -2.87 19.87
N PRO A 211 -1.89 -3.24 18.99
CA PRO A 211 -3.19 -2.57 18.88
C PRO A 211 -3.99 -2.47 20.20
N PRO A 212 -4.02 -3.49 21.09
CA PRO A 212 -4.70 -3.35 22.37
C PRO A 212 -4.09 -2.28 23.28
N LEU A 213 -2.76 -2.11 23.26
CA LEU A 213 -2.09 -1.05 24.04
C LEU A 213 -2.39 0.33 23.46
N LEU A 214 -2.49 0.45 22.13
CA LEU A 214 -2.91 1.69 21.48
C LEU A 214 -4.33 2.11 21.91
N VAL A 215 -5.27 1.15 21.97
CA VAL A 215 -6.63 1.41 22.46
C VAL A 215 -6.61 1.84 23.92
N TYR A 216 -5.79 1.19 24.75
CA TYR A 216 -5.63 1.56 26.15
C TYR A 216 -5.10 3.00 26.31
N LYS A 217 -4.03 3.36 25.58
CA LYS A 217 -3.47 4.71 25.58
C LYS A 217 -4.47 5.74 25.05
N TRP A 218 -5.26 5.41 24.04
CA TRP A 218 -6.32 6.30 23.54
C TRP A 218 -7.36 6.61 24.63
N CYS A 219 -7.85 5.58 25.34
CA CYS A 219 -8.79 5.76 26.44
C CYS A 219 -8.17 6.58 27.59
N GLN A 220 -6.92 6.30 27.95
CA GLN A 220 -6.20 7.05 28.98
C GLN A 220 -5.97 8.51 28.56
N GLY A 221 -5.59 8.74 27.30
CA GLY A 221 -5.36 10.06 26.72
C GLY A 221 -6.62 10.92 26.76
N ILE A 222 -7.78 10.37 26.36
CA ILE A 222 -9.07 11.07 26.49
C ILE A 222 -9.33 11.44 27.95
N ASN A 223 -9.19 10.50 28.88
CA ASN A 223 -9.49 10.72 30.29
C ASN A 223 -8.58 11.78 30.95
N ASN A 224 -7.36 11.95 30.44
CA ASN A 224 -6.38 12.90 30.97
C ASN A 224 -6.50 14.31 30.38
N LEU A 225 -7.44 14.54 29.45
CA LEU A 225 -7.70 15.87 28.92
C LEU A 225 -8.33 16.77 30.00
N ALA A 226 -7.92 18.04 30.02
CA ALA A 226 -8.42 19.02 30.98
C ALA A 226 -9.93 19.29 30.77
N GLY A 227 -10.73 19.12 31.83
CA GLY A 227 -12.16 19.42 31.81
C GLY A 227 -12.99 18.54 30.87
N VAL A 228 -12.46 17.41 30.37
CA VAL A 228 -13.11 16.63 29.29
C VAL A 228 -14.51 16.10 29.63
N TRP A 229 -14.78 15.87 30.92
CA TRP A 229 -16.07 15.39 31.41
C TRP A 229 -16.95 16.50 31.99
N GLU A 230 -16.49 17.75 32.00
CA GLU A 230 -17.25 18.91 32.44
C GLU A 230 -18.22 19.31 31.32
N THR A 231 -19.51 19.41 31.65
CA THR A 231 -20.60 19.72 30.71
C THR A 231 -21.56 20.78 31.27
N GLY A 232 -21.08 21.55 32.25
CA GLY A 232 -21.89 22.52 33.00
C GLY A 232 -22.24 23.78 32.21
N GLU A 233 -21.41 24.16 31.23
CA GLU A 233 -21.60 25.34 30.38
C GLU A 233 -22.09 24.98 28.97
N GLY A 234 -22.52 23.72 28.76
CA GLY A 234 -23.00 23.23 27.47
C GLY A 234 -21.90 22.68 26.57
N GLU A 235 -20.75 22.30 27.13
CA GLU A 235 -19.66 21.66 26.41
C GLU A 235 -20.07 20.27 25.87
N CYS A 236 -19.49 19.88 24.74
CA CYS A 236 -19.73 18.58 24.10
C CYS A 236 -18.42 18.00 23.59
N VAL A 237 -18.18 16.71 23.89
CA VAL A 237 -17.07 15.94 23.32
C VAL A 237 -17.59 15.10 22.16
N VAL A 238 -16.90 15.16 21.02
CA VAL A 238 -17.27 14.41 19.81
C VAL A 238 -16.16 13.45 19.45
N MET A 239 -16.49 12.17 19.34
CA MET A 239 -15.61 11.14 18.78
C MET A 239 -16.05 10.83 17.36
N MET A 240 -15.17 11.09 16.38
CA MET A 240 -15.40 10.75 14.99
C MET A 240 -14.53 9.56 14.59
N GLN A 241 -15.16 8.53 14.03
CA GLN A 241 -14.47 7.40 13.43
C GLN A 241 -14.94 7.24 11.98
N ALA A 242 -14.02 7.37 11.03
CA ALA A 242 -14.29 7.25 9.62
C ALA A 242 -13.15 6.49 8.91
N GLN A 243 -13.41 6.06 7.68
CA GLN A 243 -12.41 5.43 6.82
C GLN A 243 -12.28 6.23 5.54
N PHE A 244 -11.05 6.43 5.06
CA PHE A 244 -10.82 6.97 3.73
C PHE A 244 -11.26 5.97 2.66
N GLU A 245 -12.45 6.18 2.11
CA GLU A 245 -12.99 5.30 1.09
C GLU A 245 -12.13 5.32 -0.18
N LYS A 246 -11.79 4.12 -0.67
CA LYS A 246 -11.07 3.92 -1.94
C LYS A 246 -9.74 4.66 -2.03
N MET A 247 -9.09 4.96 -0.91
CA MET A 247 -7.77 5.61 -0.87
C MET A 247 -6.78 4.95 -1.83
N PHE A 248 -6.67 3.62 -1.78
CA PHE A 248 -5.75 2.85 -2.64
C PHE A 248 -6.10 2.94 -4.14
N GLU A 249 -7.39 2.99 -4.48
CA GLU A 249 -7.84 3.03 -5.88
C GLU A 249 -7.71 4.43 -6.47
N LYS A 250 -7.66 5.46 -5.62
CA LYS A 250 -7.72 6.86 -6.04
C LYS A 250 -6.38 7.60 -6.07
N VAL A 251 -5.25 6.88 -5.93
CA VAL A 251 -3.92 7.49 -6.03
C VAL A 251 -3.55 7.77 -7.47
N ASP A 252 -3.37 9.06 -7.82
CA ASP A 252 -2.77 9.48 -9.08
C ASP A 252 -1.26 9.28 -9.03
N LEU A 253 -0.72 8.46 -9.93
CA LEU A 253 0.70 8.12 -9.98
C LEU A 253 1.59 9.33 -10.34
N THR A 254 1.05 10.30 -11.09
CA THR A 254 1.81 11.51 -11.46
C THR A 254 2.01 12.44 -10.27
N LEU A 255 0.94 12.66 -9.50
CA LEU A 255 1.00 13.40 -8.23
C LEU A 255 1.83 12.64 -7.20
N LEU A 256 1.65 11.31 -7.10
CA LEU A 256 2.44 10.47 -6.21
C LEU A 256 3.95 10.61 -6.49
N ASN A 257 4.37 10.60 -7.75
CA ASN A 257 5.78 10.78 -8.09
C ASN A 257 6.34 12.12 -7.60
N ARG A 258 5.58 13.21 -7.77
CA ARG A 258 5.96 14.54 -7.28
C ARG A 258 6.06 14.57 -5.76
N LEU A 259 5.11 13.95 -5.06
CA LEU A 259 5.12 13.87 -3.60
C LEU A 259 6.27 12.99 -3.08
N LEU A 260 6.57 11.87 -3.73
CA LEU A 260 7.68 10.99 -3.34
C LEU A 260 9.05 11.66 -3.55
N ARG A 261 9.19 12.48 -4.60
CA ARG A 261 10.42 13.27 -4.83
C ARG A 261 10.71 14.32 -3.75
N LEU A 262 9.72 14.68 -2.94
CA LEU A 262 9.95 15.56 -1.78
C LEU A 262 10.70 14.84 -0.66
N ILE A 263 10.49 13.53 -0.52
CA ILE A 263 10.99 12.75 0.62
C ILE A 263 12.10 11.76 0.25
N LEU A 264 12.24 11.39 -1.03
CA LEU A 264 13.19 10.39 -1.52
C LEU A 264 14.06 10.95 -2.65
N ASP A 265 15.20 10.29 -2.90
CA ASP A 265 15.92 10.46 -4.16
C ASP A 265 15.02 10.18 -5.37
N HIS A 266 15.21 10.96 -6.42
CA HIS A 266 14.43 10.88 -7.65
C HIS A 266 14.40 9.48 -8.28
N ASN A 267 15.50 8.72 -8.24
CA ASN A 267 15.52 7.38 -8.84
C ASN A 267 14.62 6.41 -8.07
N ILE A 268 14.58 6.52 -6.75
CA ILE A 268 13.70 5.70 -5.91
C ILE A 268 12.24 6.08 -6.15
N ALA A 269 11.94 7.38 -6.20
CA ALA A 269 10.59 7.87 -6.49
C ALA A 269 10.09 7.37 -7.86
N ASP A 270 10.95 7.42 -8.88
CA ASP A 270 10.65 6.92 -10.23
C ASP A 270 10.48 5.40 -10.26
N TYR A 271 11.33 4.65 -9.55
CA TYR A 271 11.19 3.21 -9.40
C TYR A 271 9.84 2.85 -8.77
N MET A 272 9.50 3.44 -7.63
CA MET A 272 8.26 3.17 -6.90
C MET A 272 7.01 3.54 -7.70
N THR A 273 7.05 4.65 -8.43
CA THR A 273 5.94 5.08 -9.28
C THR A 273 5.78 4.14 -10.47
N ALA A 274 6.86 3.86 -11.20
CA ALA A 274 6.83 2.97 -12.36
C ALA A 274 6.42 1.54 -11.98
N LYS A 275 6.78 1.08 -10.77
CA LYS A 275 6.42 -0.25 -10.27
C LYS A 275 4.93 -0.43 -10.02
N ASN A 276 4.19 0.66 -9.79
CA ASN A 276 2.72 0.62 -9.75
C ASN A 276 2.09 0.60 -11.15
N ASN A 277 2.82 1.06 -12.19
CA ASN A 277 2.36 1.08 -13.57
C ASN A 277 2.76 -0.18 -14.33
N VAL A 278 2.16 -1.31 -13.95
CA VAL A 278 2.43 -2.63 -14.54
C VAL A 278 1.17 -3.24 -15.13
N VAL A 279 1.35 -4.22 -16.01
CA VAL A 279 0.24 -5.03 -16.52
C VAL A 279 -0.20 -6.00 -15.45
N ILE A 280 -1.46 -5.92 -15.04
CA ILE A 280 -2.10 -6.87 -14.12
C ILE A 280 -2.80 -7.94 -14.96
N SER A 281 -2.46 -9.21 -14.73
CA SER A 281 -2.98 -10.35 -15.50
C SER A 281 -3.74 -11.37 -14.64
N TYR A 282 -4.81 -11.91 -15.20
CA TYR A 282 -5.53 -13.06 -14.67
C TYR A 282 -6.08 -13.89 -15.82
N LYS A 283 -5.44 -15.04 -16.07
CA LYS A 283 -5.81 -15.95 -17.16
C LYS A 283 -5.85 -15.21 -18.51
N ASP A 284 -7.03 -15.05 -19.09
CA ASP A 284 -7.31 -14.40 -20.37
C ASP A 284 -7.50 -12.88 -20.28
N MET A 285 -7.51 -12.30 -19.07
CA MET A 285 -7.72 -10.86 -18.86
C MET A 285 -6.41 -10.18 -18.47
N SER A 286 -6.08 -9.08 -19.12
CA SER A 286 -4.97 -8.20 -18.75
C SER A 286 -5.36 -6.74 -18.89
N HIS A 287 -4.72 -5.88 -18.10
CA HIS A 287 -4.82 -4.42 -18.23
C HIS A 287 -3.62 -3.74 -17.58
N THR A 288 -3.29 -2.53 -18.03
CA THR A 288 -2.26 -1.71 -17.39
C THR A 288 -2.86 -0.93 -16.23
N ASN A 289 -2.24 -0.97 -15.05
CA ASN A 289 -2.64 -0.17 -13.90
C ASN A 289 -2.06 1.25 -13.99
N SER A 290 -2.79 2.16 -14.63
CA SER A 290 -2.36 3.56 -14.79
C SER A 290 -2.86 4.49 -13.68
N TYR A 291 -3.85 4.05 -12.89
CA TYR A 291 -4.44 4.80 -11.78
C TYR A 291 -4.68 3.90 -10.57
N GLY A 292 -4.26 4.33 -9.38
CA GLY A 292 -4.35 3.54 -8.15
C GLY A 292 -3.09 2.73 -7.83
N LEU A 293 -3.03 2.26 -6.59
CA LEU A 293 -1.88 1.61 -5.98
C LEU A 293 -2.02 0.08 -5.97
N ILE A 294 -0.92 -0.62 -6.28
CA ILE A 294 -0.82 -2.07 -6.13
C ILE A 294 -0.41 -2.41 -4.70
N ARG A 295 -1.37 -2.88 -3.90
CA ARG A 295 -1.17 -3.16 -2.47
C ARG A 295 -0.21 -4.32 -2.17
N GLY A 296 0.07 -5.18 -3.15
CA GLY A 296 0.94 -6.35 -2.99
C GLY A 296 2.43 -6.08 -3.18
N LEU A 297 2.82 -4.86 -3.58
CA LEU A 297 4.23 -4.48 -3.61
C LEU A 297 4.79 -4.43 -2.18
N GLN A 298 6.05 -4.83 -1.98
CA GLN A 298 6.62 -4.91 -0.62
C GLN A 298 6.63 -3.54 0.08
N PHE A 299 6.99 -2.47 -0.65
CA PHE A 299 7.00 -1.09 -0.17
C PHE A 299 5.65 -0.36 -0.28
N ALA A 300 4.56 -1.06 -0.62
CA ALA A 300 3.23 -0.42 -0.70
C ALA A 300 2.81 0.16 0.65
N SER A 301 3.20 -0.48 1.75
CA SER A 301 2.99 0.01 3.12
C SER A 301 3.51 1.43 3.30
N PHE A 302 4.75 1.70 2.86
CA PHE A 302 5.39 3.00 2.95
C PHE A 302 4.62 4.07 2.17
N ILE A 303 4.25 3.77 0.92
CA ILE A 303 3.48 4.70 0.08
C ILE A 303 2.14 5.04 0.74
N VAL A 304 1.44 4.03 1.25
CA VAL A 304 0.14 4.21 1.90
C VAL A 304 0.27 5.11 3.13
N GLN A 305 1.24 4.85 4.00
CA GLN A 305 1.42 5.65 5.22
C GLN A 305 1.83 7.08 4.89
N TYR A 306 2.68 7.28 3.88
CA TYR A 306 3.06 8.63 3.44
C TYR A 306 1.90 9.37 2.78
N TYR A 307 1.12 8.72 1.92
CA TYR A 307 -0.07 9.32 1.33
C TYR A 307 -1.15 9.60 2.37
N GLY A 308 -1.28 8.74 3.39
CA GLY A 308 -2.12 8.94 4.56
C GLY A 308 -1.71 10.18 5.35
N LEU A 309 -0.42 10.35 5.61
CA LEU A 309 0.12 11.57 6.23
C LEU A 309 -0.24 12.82 5.42
N VAL A 310 -0.13 12.79 4.10
CA VAL A 310 -0.55 13.92 3.25
C VAL A 310 -2.04 14.24 3.46
N LEU A 311 -2.91 13.22 3.53
CA LEU A 311 -4.33 13.41 3.80
C LEU A 311 -4.60 13.93 5.23
N ASP A 312 -3.85 13.46 6.23
CA ASP A 312 -3.95 13.94 7.61
C ASP A 312 -3.64 15.43 7.70
N LEU A 313 -2.64 15.91 6.95
CA LEU A 313 -2.30 17.34 6.89
C LEU A 313 -3.42 18.18 6.28
N LEU A 314 -4.17 17.65 5.31
CA LEU A 314 -5.34 18.32 4.74
C LEU A 314 -6.50 18.37 5.74
N MET A 315 -6.68 17.34 6.56
CA MET A 315 -7.74 17.29 7.57
C MET A 315 -7.43 18.17 8.79
N LEU A 316 -6.21 18.09 9.32
CA LEU A 316 -5.80 18.79 10.54
C LEU A 316 -5.41 20.25 10.27
N GLY A 317 -4.86 20.53 9.09
CA GLY A 317 -4.15 21.77 8.81
C GLY A 317 -2.76 21.82 9.47
N LEU A 318 -1.86 22.63 8.91
CA LEU A 318 -0.45 22.68 9.32
C LEU A 318 -0.27 23.15 10.77
N THR A 319 -1.09 24.10 11.24
CA THR A 319 -0.99 24.63 12.61
C THR A 319 -1.24 23.54 13.64
N ARG A 320 -2.39 22.85 13.54
CA ARG A 320 -2.77 21.82 14.51
C ARG A 320 -1.87 20.60 14.41
N ALA A 321 -1.51 20.19 13.19
CA ALA A 321 -0.55 19.10 12.98
C ALA A 321 0.81 19.40 13.65
N SER A 322 1.28 20.65 13.60
CA SER A 322 2.54 21.05 14.24
C SER A 322 2.47 21.05 15.75
N GLU A 323 1.34 21.47 16.33
CA GLU A 323 1.10 21.40 17.78
C GLU A 323 1.11 19.95 18.29
N LEU A 324 0.43 19.05 17.58
CA LEU A 324 0.36 17.62 17.94
C LEU A 324 1.72 16.93 17.83
N ALA A 325 2.48 17.22 16.77
CA ALA A 325 3.80 16.63 16.56
C ALA A 325 4.88 17.20 17.51
N GLY A 326 4.65 18.37 18.11
CA GLY A 326 5.64 19.10 18.89
C GLY A 326 6.78 19.67 18.02
N PRO A 327 7.77 20.36 18.61
CA PRO A 327 8.88 20.94 17.85
C PRO A 327 9.79 19.86 17.20
N PRO A 328 10.44 20.13 16.05
CA PRO A 328 11.30 19.14 15.39
C PRO A 328 12.49 18.64 16.23
N GLN A 329 13.00 19.49 17.14
CA GLN A 329 14.12 19.14 18.02
C GLN A 329 13.71 18.18 19.14
N ARG A 330 12.44 18.20 19.52
CA ARG A 330 11.87 17.40 20.61
C ARG A 330 10.42 17.04 20.26
N PRO A 331 10.22 16.05 19.39
CA PRO A 331 8.87 15.64 19.00
C PRO A 331 8.10 15.13 20.22
N ASN A 332 6.79 15.33 20.20
CA ASN A 332 5.91 14.84 21.24
C ASN A 332 5.72 13.32 21.13
N GLU A 333 5.46 12.67 22.26
CA GLU A 333 4.97 11.30 22.28
C GLU A 333 3.50 11.23 21.85
N PHE A 334 2.96 10.03 21.69
CA PHE A 334 1.55 9.84 21.39
C PHE A 334 0.68 10.07 22.63
N LEU A 335 -0.20 11.10 22.56
CA LEU A 335 -1.20 11.54 23.54
C LEU A 335 -0.71 11.72 24.98
#